data_AF-A0A066ZAW8-F1
#
_entry.id   AF-A0A066ZAW8-F1
#
_cell.length_a   1.000
_cell.length_b   1.000
_cell.length_c   1.000
_cell.angle_alpha   90.00
_cell.angle_beta   90.00
_cell.angle_gamma   90.00
#
_symmetry.space_group_name_H-M   'P 1'
#
loop_
_entity.id
_entity.type
_entity.pdbx_description
1 polymer ?
#
loop_
_entity_poly.entity_id
_entity_poly.type
_entity_poly.pdbx_seq_one_letter_code
_entity_poly.pdbx_strand_id
1 'polypeptide(L)'
;MVAVAEVGAVGYDPAAQRLEAVVHDLAGNAVRLSTEYAVHCPGRLDALAGALAAGPVTHVSGLLRQVAGRPVLDPLAVRVSSGRASGLAHLDLSPVDTRHFDRLDPVPADPVTTALSEARGTLADLARTGVEAAGPADLGPAAAALRRTGLRAAAGLLDALAADPTPARWADAAIHVLTALDLHEEQPDA
;
A
#
# COMPACT_ATOMS: atom_id res chain seq x y z
N MET A 1 3.65 13.88 20.55
CA MET A 1 4.65 14.71 19.86
C MET A 1 5.57 15.31 20.91
N VAL A 2 6.87 15.32 20.64
CA VAL A 2 7.92 15.83 21.53
C VAL A 2 8.55 17.05 20.88
N ALA A 3 8.64 18.17 21.61
CA ALA A 3 9.46 19.31 21.22
C ALA A 3 10.91 19.00 21.61
N VAL A 4 11.82 19.11 20.65
CA VAL A 4 13.21 18.68 20.79
C VAL A 4 14.09 19.90 21.03
N ALA A 5 14.88 19.86 22.11
CA ALA A 5 15.95 20.80 22.38
C ALA A 5 17.25 20.35 21.70
N GLU A 6 17.55 19.05 21.80
CA GLU A 6 18.80 18.46 21.34
C GLU A 6 18.57 17.02 20.88
N VAL A 7 19.28 16.64 19.82
CA VAL A 7 19.46 15.24 19.39
C VAL A 7 20.89 14.85 19.71
N GLY A 8 21.06 13.80 20.51
CA GLY A 8 22.36 13.22 20.83
C GLY A 8 22.93 12.38 19.68
N ALA A 9 23.93 11.56 20.00
CA ALA A 9 24.57 10.68 19.03
C ALA A 9 23.56 9.72 18.38
N VAL A 10 23.68 9.57 17.05
CA VAL A 10 22.88 8.64 16.25
C VAL A 10 23.70 7.36 16.04
N GLY A 11 23.09 6.22 16.32
CA GLY A 11 23.67 4.89 16.14
C GLY A 11 22.84 4.03 15.20
N TYR A 12 23.51 3.15 14.46
CA TYR A 12 22.87 2.14 13.62
C TYR A 12 23.36 0.75 14.01
N ASP A 13 22.43 -0.16 14.28
CA ASP A 13 22.67 -1.58 14.50
C ASP A 13 22.38 -2.32 13.17
N PRO A 14 23.42 -2.78 12.44
CA PRO A 14 23.23 -3.47 11.17
C PRO A 14 22.63 -4.88 11.33
N ALA A 15 22.80 -5.52 12.48
CA ALA A 15 22.28 -6.87 12.71
C ALA A 15 20.76 -6.84 12.94
N ALA A 16 20.29 -5.83 13.66
CA ALA A 16 18.86 -5.61 13.88
C ALA A 16 18.21 -4.67 12.87
N GLN A 17 18.99 -4.11 11.94
CA GLN A 17 18.57 -3.06 11.00
C GLN A 17 17.79 -1.94 11.72
N ARG A 18 18.41 -1.38 12.77
CA ARG A 18 17.77 -0.44 13.69
C ARG A 18 18.58 0.83 13.83
N LEU A 19 17.92 1.99 13.73
CA LEU A 19 18.50 3.30 14.01
C LEU A 19 18.01 3.78 15.38
N GLU A 20 18.94 4.23 16.21
CA GLU A 20 18.67 4.78 17.53
C GLU A 20 19.32 6.15 17.72
N ALA A 21 18.65 7.01 18.47
CA ALA A 21 19.21 8.27 18.95
C ALA A 21 18.57 8.62 20.30
N VAL A 22 19.23 9.44 21.11
CA VAL A 22 18.60 10.03 22.30
C VAL A 22 18.19 11.45 21.96
N VAL A 23 16.96 11.83 22.28
CA VAL A 23 16.51 13.22 22.19
C VAL A 23 16.17 13.77 23.55
N HIS A 24 16.53 15.03 23.76
CA HIS A 24 16.20 15.79 24.95
C HIS A 24 15.10 16.80 24.61
N ASP A 25 14.09 16.89 25.48
CA ASP A 25 13.08 17.94 25.38
C ASP A 25 13.56 19.26 25.98
N LEU A 26 12.73 20.31 25.90
CA LEU A 26 13.03 21.64 26.45
C LEU A 26 13.14 21.66 27.98
N ALA A 27 12.63 20.64 28.67
CA ALA A 27 12.75 20.46 30.12
C ALA A 27 13.96 19.59 30.51
N GLY A 28 14.74 19.11 29.53
CA GLY A 28 15.91 18.25 29.71
C GLY A 28 15.60 16.76 29.85
N ASN A 29 14.33 16.34 29.71
CA ASN A 29 13.97 14.93 29.78
C ASN A 29 14.47 14.19 28.54
N ALA A 30 15.01 13.00 28.74
CA ALA A 30 15.51 12.16 27.66
C ALA A 30 14.48 11.10 27.24
N VAL A 31 14.32 10.93 25.92
CA VAL A 31 13.61 9.79 25.33
C VAL A 31 14.46 9.21 24.20
N ARG A 32 14.49 7.88 24.11
CA ARG A 32 15.21 7.21 23.02
C ARG A 32 14.33 7.14 21.79
N LEU A 33 14.79 7.69 20.66
CA LEU A 33 14.27 7.35 19.35
C LEU A 33 14.76 5.96 18.94
N SER A 34 13.87 5.13 18.41
CA SER A 34 14.22 3.79 17.96
C SER A 34 13.30 3.36 16.82
N THR A 35 13.90 3.14 15.66
CA THR A 35 13.21 2.78 14.41
C THR A 35 13.89 1.57 13.80
N GLU A 36 13.11 0.54 13.50
CA GLU A 36 13.59 -0.65 12.79
C GLU A 36 13.24 -0.59 11.31
N TYR A 37 13.95 -1.36 10.49
CA TYR A 37 13.56 -1.58 9.11
C TYR A 37 12.17 -2.21 9.04
N ALA A 38 11.34 -1.73 8.13
CA ALA A 38 10.00 -2.24 7.87
C ALA A 38 9.81 -2.41 6.37
N VAL A 39 9.44 -3.61 5.92
CA VAL A 39 9.28 -3.94 4.49
C VAL A 39 8.23 -3.09 3.77
N HIS A 40 7.23 -2.60 4.51
CA HIS A 40 6.15 -1.76 4.00
C HIS A 40 6.51 -0.26 4.00
N CYS A 41 7.60 0.12 4.67
CA CYS A 41 8.15 1.48 4.71
C CYS A 41 9.67 1.43 4.49
N PRO A 42 10.12 0.96 3.32
CA PRO A 42 11.53 0.59 3.13
C PRO A 42 12.49 1.79 3.21
N GLY A 43 12.00 3.02 3.02
CA GLY A 43 12.80 4.26 3.10
C GLY A 43 12.84 4.89 4.49
N ARG A 44 12.17 4.28 5.47
CA ARG A 44 11.96 4.86 6.80
C ARG A 44 13.26 5.16 7.55
N LEU A 45 14.23 4.25 7.47
CA LEU A 45 15.53 4.40 8.15
C LEU A 45 16.35 5.52 7.53
N ASP A 46 16.47 5.53 6.20
CA ASP A 46 17.24 6.56 5.47
C ASP A 46 16.62 7.94 5.64
N ALA A 47 15.29 8.02 5.64
CA ALA A 47 14.56 9.25 5.90
C ALA A 47 14.81 9.79 7.31
N LEU A 48 14.84 8.91 8.32
CA LEU A 48 15.15 9.32 9.68
C LEU A 48 16.60 9.78 9.78
N ALA A 49 17.55 9.00 9.26
CA ALA A 49 18.96 9.36 9.25
C ALA A 49 19.19 10.72 8.57
N GLY A 50 18.58 10.91 7.39
CA GLY A 50 18.62 12.17 6.65
C GLY A 50 18.02 13.34 7.42
N ALA A 51 16.87 13.15 8.07
CA ALA A 51 16.23 14.19 8.87
C ALA A 51 17.07 14.60 10.09
N LEU A 52 17.69 13.63 10.78
CA LEU A 52 18.58 13.90 11.91
C LEU A 52 19.88 14.58 11.47
N ALA A 53 20.34 14.36 10.24
CA ALA A 53 21.55 14.96 9.68
C ALA A 53 21.31 16.34 9.02
N ALA A 54 20.08 16.63 8.57
CA ALA A 54 19.75 17.81 7.77
C ALA A 54 19.82 19.13 8.55
N GLY A 55 19.73 19.09 9.87
CA GLY A 55 19.80 20.28 10.73
C GLY A 55 19.07 20.10 12.06
N PRO A 56 18.88 21.19 12.82
CA PRO A 56 18.19 21.14 14.12
C PRO A 56 16.78 20.55 14.00
N VAL A 57 16.56 19.43 14.69
CA VAL A 57 15.24 18.84 14.87
C VAL A 57 14.50 19.65 15.93
N THR A 58 13.30 20.11 15.59
CA THR A 58 12.47 20.89 16.53
C THR A 58 11.36 20.05 17.12
N HIS A 59 10.83 19.08 16.37
CA HIS A 59 9.74 18.23 16.83
C HIS A 59 9.85 16.82 16.26
N VAL A 60 9.47 15.85 17.07
CA VAL A 60 9.28 14.46 16.64
C VAL A 60 7.88 14.00 17.04
N SER A 61 7.15 13.45 16.07
CA SER A 61 5.91 12.74 16.31
C SER A 61 6.18 11.24 16.23
N GLY A 62 5.48 10.44 17.02
CA GLY A 62 5.74 9.01 17.11
C GLY A 62 4.87 8.31 18.14
N LEU A 63 4.99 6.99 18.17
CA LEU A 63 4.38 6.12 19.17
C LEU A 63 5.32 5.96 20.35
N LEU A 64 4.84 6.30 21.55
CA LEU A 64 5.62 6.13 22.78
C LEU A 64 5.37 4.74 23.34
N ARG A 65 6.45 4.02 23.63
CA ARG A 65 6.45 2.69 24.27
C ARG A 65 7.41 2.67 25.45
N GLN A 66 7.20 1.73 26.37
CA GLN A 66 8.10 1.48 27.49
C GLN A 66 8.91 0.22 27.21
N VAL A 67 10.23 0.33 27.25
CA VAL A 67 11.15 -0.80 27.06
C VAL A 67 12.10 -0.84 28.23
N ALA A 68 12.05 -1.92 29.03
CA ALA A 68 12.84 -2.07 30.25
C ALA A 68 12.74 -0.84 31.19
N GLY A 69 11.53 -0.29 31.35
CA GLY A 69 11.26 0.88 32.19
C GLY A 69 11.77 2.22 31.65
N ARG A 70 12.22 2.26 30.38
CA ARG A 70 12.67 3.49 29.72
C ARG A 70 11.72 3.87 28.58
N PRO A 71 11.38 5.16 28.45
CA PRO A 71 10.57 5.62 27.33
C PRO A 71 11.36 5.50 26.02
N VAL A 72 10.74 4.87 25.03
CA VAL A 72 11.24 4.75 23.67
C VAL A 72 10.16 5.26 22.72
N LEU A 73 10.52 6.17 21.83
CA LEU A 73 9.64 6.74 20.83
C LEU A 73 9.97 6.12 19.47
N ASP A 74 8.97 5.51 18.84
CA ASP A 74 9.00 5.06 17.44
C ASP A 74 8.52 6.22 16.57
N PRO A 75 9.42 6.96 15.90
CA PRO A 75 9.08 8.16 15.19
C PRO A 75 8.26 7.84 13.93
N LEU A 76 7.25 8.69 13.67
CA LEU A 76 6.44 8.69 12.46
C LEU A 76 6.77 9.88 11.56
N ALA A 77 7.09 11.03 12.17
CA ALA A 77 7.52 12.21 11.43
C ALA A 77 8.47 13.09 12.24
N VAL A 78 9.43 13.72 11.54
CA VAL A 78 10.46 14.59 12.12
C VAL A 78 10.39 15.95 11.46
N ARG A 79 10.30 17.01 12.28
CA ARG A 79 10.34 18.39 11.80
C ARG A 79 11.73 18.97 12.01
N VAL A 80 12.36 19.33 10.90
CA VAL A 80 13.69 19.95 10.86
C VAL A 80 13.53 21.44 10.60
N SER A 81 14.36 22.26 11.23
CA SER A 81 14.46 23.69 10.97
C SER A 81 15.75 23.98 10.20
N SER A 82 15.64 24.56 9.01
CA SER A 82 16.77 24.99 8.19
C SER A 82 16.65 26.48 7.88
N GLY A 83 17.17 27.33 8.76
CA GLY A 83 17.09 28.79 8.60
C GLY A 83 15.64 29.29 8.62
N ARG A 84 15.17 29.89 7.51
CA ARG A 84 13.78 30.39 7.37
C ARG A 84 12.78 29.34 6.88
N ALA A 85 13.24 28.15 6.48
CA ALA A 85 12.38 27.07 6.03
C ALA A 85 12.31 25.96 7.08
N SER A 86 11.14 25.35 7.24
CA SER A 86 10.97 24.13 8.04
C SER A 86 10.62 22.98 7.10
N GLY A 87 11.37 21.89 7.22
CA GLY A 87 11.10 20.64 6.53
C GLY A 87 10.36 19.66 7.44
N LEU A 88 9.46 18.87 6.87
CA LEU A 88 8.79 17.77 7.56
C LEU A 88 9.08 16.47 6.82
N ALA A 89 9.80 15.56 7.49
CA ALA A 89 10.04 14.21 6.99
C ALA A 89 8.94 13.28 7.52
N HIS A 90 8.13 12.71 6.63
CA HIS A 90 7.17 11.65 6.94
C HIS A 90 7.85 10.31 6.69
N LEU A 91 8.27 9.61 7.75
CA LEU A 91 9.22 8.50 7.62
C LEU A 91 8.59 7.32 6.86
N ASP A 92 7.34 7.00 7.16
CA ASP A 92 6.61 5.89 6.54
C ASP A 92 6.22 6.16 5.08
N LEU A 93 6.18 7.43 4.69
CA LEU A 93 5.86 7.89 3.33
C LEU A 93 7.11 8.30 2.54
N SER A 94 8.30 8.09 3.12
CA SER A 94 9.52 8.53 2.48
C SER A 94 9.82 7.66 1.26
N PRO A 95 10.12 8.29 0.11
CA PRO A 95 10.48 7.54 -1.08
C PRO A 95 11.75 6.75 -0.80
N VAL A 96 11.78 5.51 -1.25
CA VAL A 96 13.06 4.81 -1.43
C VAL A 96 13.63 5.28 -2.75
N ASP A 97 14.95 5.48 -2.79
CA ASP A 97 15.69 5.52 -4.05
C ASP A 97 15.64 4.12 -4.68
N THR A 98 14.46 3.75 -5.17
CA THR A 98 14.31 2.60 -6.01
C THR A 98 14.89 3.07 -7.32
N ARG A 99 16.08 2.57 -7.68
CA ARG A 99 16.50 2.63 -9.08
C ARG A 99 15.33 2.09 -9.88
N HIS A 100 14.60 2.99 -10.53
CA HIS A 100 13.44 2.61 -11.28
C HIS A 100 13.99 1.76 -12.41
N PHE A 101 13.67 0.47 -12.38
CA PHE A 101 13.72 -0.29 -13.62
C PHE A 101 12.82 0.46 -14.59
N ASP A 102 13.31 0.71 -15.80
CA ASP A 102 12.49 1.30 -16.83
C ASP A 102 11.19 0.50 -16.88
N ARG A 103 10.08 1.24 -16.74
CA ARG A 103 8.76 0.63 -16.85
C ARG A 103 8.73 -0.06 -18.21
N LEU A 104 8.69 -1.39 -18.19
CA LEU A 104 8.43 -2.13 -19.41
C LEU A 104 7.12 -1.59 -19.98
N ASP A 105 7.11 -1.23 -21.26
CA ASP A 105 5.85 -0.87 -21.91
C ASP A 105 4.85 -1.99 -21.64
N PRO A 106 3.63 -1.67 -21.15
CA PRO A 106 2.63 -2.69 -20.91
C PRO A 106 2.48 -3.52 -22.17
N VAL A 107 2.79 -4.81 -22.08
CA VAL A 107 2.44 -5.74 -23.15
C VAL A 107 0.92 -5.61 -23.30
N PRO A 108 0.40 -5.26 -24.49
CA PRO A 108 -1.03 -5.18 -24.69
C PRO A 108 -1.63 -6.51 -24.24
N ALA A 109 -2.44 -6.47 -23.18
CA ALA A 109 -3.14 -7.66 -22.73
C ALA A 109 -3.93 -8.19 -23.92
N ASP A 110 -3.86 -9.49 -24.16
CA ASP A 110 -4.62 -10.07 -25.24
C ASP A 110 -6.14 -9.82 -24.99
N PRO A 111 -6.97 -9.87 -26.04
CA PRO A 111 -8.39 -9.55 -25.92
C PRO A 111 -9.13 -10.39 -24.86
N VAL A 112 -8.69 -11.62 -24.58
CA VAL A 112 -9.29 -12.51 -23.58
C VAL A 112 -8.96 -12.03 -22.18
N THR A 113 -7.68 -11.76 -21.88
CA THR A 113 -7.23 -11.19 -20.60
C THR A 113 -7.95 -9.88 -20.29
N THR A 114 -8.12 -9.03 -21.30
CA THR A 114 -8.84 -7.75 -21.17
C THR A 114 -10.29 -7.98 -20.75
N ALA A 115 -11.03 -8.84 -21.46
CA ALA A 115 -12.44 -9.11 -21.18
C ALA A 115 -12.66 -9.76 -19.81
N LEU A 116 -11.78 -10.69 -19.40
CA LEU A 116 -11.84 -11.33 -18.08
C LEU A 116 -11.53 -10.34 -16.95
N SER A 117 -10.54 -9.47 -17.16
CA SER A 117 -10.19 -8.42 -16.19
C SER A 117 -11.32 -7.40 -15.99
N GLU A 118 -11.98 -6.98 -17.07
CA GLU A 118 -13.15 -6.09 -17.01
C GLU A 118 -14.33 -6.75 -16.27
N ALA A 119 -14.60 -8.04 -16.55
CA ALA A 119 -15.64 -8.79 -15.86
C ALA A 119 -15.33 -8.95 -14.36
N ARG A 120 -14.08 -9.26 -13.99
CA ARG A 120 -13.62 -9.34 -12.59
C ARG A 120 -13.80 -8.00 -11.87
N GLY A 121 -13.42 -6.89 -12.51
CA GLY A 121 -13.60 -5.55 -11.94
C GLY A 121 -15.08 -5.24 -11.66
N THR A 122 -15.95 -5.57 -12.63
CA THR A 122 -17.39 -5.36 -12.49
C THR A 122 -17.99 -6.20 -11.34
N LEU A 123 -17.56 -7.45 -11.18
CA LEU A 123 -18.00 -8.33 -10.09
C LEU A 123 -17.48 -7.87 -8.73
N ALA A 124 -16.25 -7.33 -8.66
CA ALA A 124 -15.70 -6.74 -7.45
C ALA A 124 -16.46 -5.47 -7.03
N ASP A 125 -16.85 -4.63 -7.98
CA ASP A 125 -17.69 -3.47 -7.71
C ASP A 125 -19.06 -3.87 -7.17
N LEU A 126 -19.67 -4.91 -7.75
CA LEU A 126 -20.94 -5.46 -7.27
C LEU A 126 -20.83 -6.03 -5.85
N ALA A 127 -19.72 -6.69 -5.51
CA ALA A 127 -19.46 -7.17 -4.15
C ALA A 127 -19.31 -6.00 -3.15
N ARG A 128 -18.67 -4.91 -3.59
CA ARG A 128 -18.42 -3.72 -2.77
C ARG A 128 -19.70 -2.92 -2.51
N THR A 129 -20.58 -2.79 -3.50
CA THR A 129 -21.86 -2.06 -3.36
C THR A 129 -22.98 -2.92 -2.78
N GLY A 130 -22.78 -4.24 -2.74
CA GLY A 130 -23.73 -5.22 -2.24
C GLY A 130 -24.57 -5.78 -3.37
N VAL A 131 -24.50 -7.10 -3.59
CA VAL A 131 -25.15 -7.80 -4.71
C VAL A 131 -26.67 -7.55 -4.75
N GLU A 132 -27.32 -7.54 -3.58
CA GLU A 132 -28.77 -7.33 -3.45
C GLU A 132 -29.18 -5.85 -3.44
N ALA A 133 -28.26 -4.96 -3.04
CA ALA A 133 -28.49 -3.52 -2.89
C ALA A 133 -28.13 -2.73 -4.15
N ALA A 134 -27.26 -3.29 -4.98
CA ALA A 134 -27.06 -2.82 -6.33
C ALA A 134 -28.33 -3.11 -7.14
N GLY A 135 -29.11 -2.06 -7.43
CA GLY A 135 -29.99 -2.08 -8.61
C GLY A 135 -29.17 -2.52 -9.84
N PRO A 136 -29.80 -2.87 -10.99
CA PRO A 136 -29.16 -3.66 -12.05
C PRO A 136 -27.81 -3.07 -12.43
N ALA A 137 -26.74 -3.63 -11.85
CA ALA A 137 -25.40 -3.26 -12.25
C ALA A 137 -25.32 -3.62 -13.73
N ASP A 138 -24.88 -2.69 -14.56
CA ASP A 138 -24.84 -2.95 -16.00
C ASP A 138 -23.72 -3.95 -16.30
N LEU A 139 -24.03 -5.23 -16.15
CA LEU A 139 -23.17 -6.36 -16.52
C LEU A 139 -23.15 -6.56 -18.04
N GLY A 140 -23.98 -5.84 -18.80
CA GLY A 140 -24.14 -5.98 -20.24
C GLY A 140 -22.85 -5.76 -21.03
N PRO A 141 -22.09 -4.68 -20.78
CA PRO A 141 -20.79 -4.44 -21.41
C PRO A 141 -19.78 -5.57 -21.15
N ALA A 142 -19.65 -6.02 -19.91
CA ALA A 142 -18.74 -7.12 -19.54
C ALA A 142 -19.16 -8.45 -20.18
N ALA A 143 -20.45 -8.79 -20.14
CA ALA A 143 -20.99 -9.97 -20.81
C ALA A 143 -20.79 -9.90 -22.33
N ALA A 144 -20.94 -8.73 -22.95
CA ALA A 144 -20.68 -8.54 -24.38
C ALA A 144 -19.20 -8.70 -24.73
N ALA A 145 -18.29 -8.21 -23.90
CA ALA A 145 -16.84 -8.42 -24.07
C ALA A 145 -16.49 -9.91 -24.04
N LEU A 146 -16.99 -10.65 -23.04
CA LEU A 146 -16.80 -12.10 -22.92
C LEU A 146 -17.37 -12.88 -24.12
N ARG A 147 -18.53 -12.47 -24.67
CA ARG A 147 -19.07 -13.11 -25.88
C ARG A 147 -18.19 -12.89 -27.10
N ARG A 148 -17.62 -11.69 -27.26
CA ARG A 148 -16.74 -11.35 -28.39
C ARG A 148 -15.45 -12.18 -28.37
N THR A 149 -14.96 -12.55 -27.19
CA THR A 149 -13.76 -13.40 -27.04
C THR A 149 -14.07 -14.89 -27.03
N GLY A 150 -15.33 -15.30 -27.19
CA GLY A 150 -15.74 -16.70 -27.23
C GLY A 150 -16.09 -17.32 -25.87
N LEU A 151 -15.94 -16.58 -24.76
CA LEU A 151 -16.24 -17.00 -23.39
C LEU A 151 -17.75 -16.96 -23.08
N ARG A 152 -18.53 -17.71 -23.85
CA ARG A 152 -20.01 -17.70 -23.80
C ARG A 152 -20.56 -18.22 -22.47
N ALA A 153 -19.88 -19.17 -21.84
CA ALA A 153 -20.27 -19.70 -20.53
C ALA A 153 -20.16 -18.62 -19.44
N ALA A 154 -19.03 -17.93 -19.37
CA ALA A 154 -18.82 -16.80 -18.47
C ALA A 154 -19.86 -15.69 -18.72
N ALA A 155 -20.10 -15.32 -19.98
CA ALA A 155 -21.12 -14.33 -20.32
C ALA A 155 -22.53 -14.73 -19.85
N GLY A 156 -22.90 -16.00 -20.00
CA GLY A 156 -24.19 -16.51 -19.54
C GLY A 156 -24.36 -16.46 -18.01
N LEU A 157 -23.28 -16.61 -17.25
CA LEU A 157 -23.30 -16.44 -15.79
C LEU A 157 -23.53 -14.97 -15.41
N LEU A 158 -22.92 -14.02 -16.12
CA LEU A 158 -23.20 -12.59 -15.92
C LEU A 158 -24.64 -12.22 -16.29
N ASP A 159 -25.19 -12.79 -17.37
CA ASP A 159 -26.60 -12.59 -17.73
C ASP A 159 -27.56 -13.15 -16.66
N ALA A 160 -27.26 -14.35 -16.15
CA ALA A 160 -28.05 -14.97 -15.10
C ALA A 160 -27.98 -14.19 -13.78
N LEU A 161 -26.84 -13.59 -13.47
CA LEU A 161 -26.67 -12.69 -12.32
C LEU A 161 -27.42 -11.37 -12.51
N ALA A 162 -27.37 -10.79 -13.71
CA ALA A 162 -28.11 -9.56 -14.02
C ALA A 162 -29.63 -9.75 -13.91
N ALA A 163 -30.14 -10.94 -14.28
CA ALA A 163 -31.55 -11.27 -14.21
C ALA A 163 -32.05 -11.57 -12.78
N ASP A 164 -31.17 -12.02 -11.88
CA ASP A 164 -31.49 -12.41 -10.50
C ASP A 164 -30.26 -12.22 -9.60
N PRO A 165 -30.07 -11.00 -9.06
CA PRO A 165 -28.87 -10.63 -8.35
C PRO A 165 -28.82 -11.24 -6.94
N THR A 166 -28.38 -12.49 -6.86
CA THR A 166 -28.21 -13.24 -5.61
C THR A 166 -26.74 -13.48 -5.29
N PRO A 167 -26.35 -13.56 -4.00
CA PRO A 167 -24.98 -13.87 -3.60
C PRO A 167 -24.45 -15.19 -4.20
N ALA A 168 -25.31 -16.19 -4.36
CA ALA A 168 -24.95 -17.47 -4.96
C ALA A 168 -24.56 -17.33 -6.45
N ARG A 169 -25.38 -16.64 -7.25
CA ARG A 169 -25.07 -16.40 -8.67
C ARG A 169 -23.85 -15.50 -8.85
N TRP A 170 -23.63 -14.56 -7.92
CA TRP A 170 -22.42 -13.75 -7.92
C TRP A 170 -21.19 -14.62 -7.68
N ALA A 171 -21.24 -15.53 -6.69
CA ALA A 171 -20.13 -16.44 -6.40
C ALA A 171 -19.84 -17.36 -7.59
N ASP A 172 -20.86 -17.92 -8.24
CA ASP A 172 -20.69 -18.76 -9.44
C ASP A 172 -19.99 -17.99 -10.58
N ALA A 173 -20.44 -16.77 -10.87
CA ALA A 173 -19.83 -15.91 -11.88
C ALA A 173 -18.39 -15.52 -11.52
N ALA A 174 -18.14 -15.15 -10.26
CA ALA A 174 -16.82 -14.75 -9.78
C ALA A 174 -15.83 -15.91 -9.82
N ILE A 175 -16.20 -17.08 -9.33
CA ILE A 175 -15.34 -18.28 -9.37
C ILE A 175 -15.00 -18.62 -10.83
N HIS A 176 -15.98 -18.60 -11.73
CA HIS A 176 -15.74 -18.93 -13.13
C HIS A 176 -14.81 -17.92 -13.82
N VAL A 177 -15.03 -16.62 -13.63
CA VAL A 177 -14.20 -15.56 -14.22
C VAL A 177 -12.78 -15.58 -13.66
N LEU A 178 -12.62 -15.75 -12.34
CA LEU A 178 -11.30 -15.83 -11.72
C LEU A 178 -10.54 -17.08 -12.19
N THR A 179 -11.20 -18.24 -12.20
CA THR A 179 -10.60 -19.49 -12.68
C THR A 179 -10.19 -19.40 -14.15
N ALA A 180 -11.04 -18.79 -15.00
CA ALA A 180 -10.73 -18.60 -16.41
C ALA A 180 -9.54 -17.64 -16.62
N LEU A 181 -9.42 -16.60 -15.80
CA LEU A 181 -8.30 -15.67 -15.83
C LEU A 181 -7.00 -16.38 -15.40
N ASP A 182 -7.03 -17.09 -14.28
CA ASP A 182 -5.87 -17.85 -13.77
C ASP A 182 -5.39 -18.88 -14.81
N LEU A 183 -6.30 -19.66 -15.40
CA LEU A 183 -5.96 -20.66 -16.42
C LEU A 183 -5.40 -20.04 -17.72
N HIS A 184 -5.87 -18.86 -18.09
CA HIS A 184 -5.38 -18.16 -19.29
C HIS A 184 -4.00 -17.55 -19.04
N GLU A 185 -3.75 -17.04 -17.83
CA GLU A 185 -2.43 -16.53 -17.41
C GLU A 185 -1.39 -17.67 -17.22
N GLU A 186 -1.83 -18.86 -16.85
CA GLU A 186 -0.99 -20.07 -16.73
C GLU A 186 -0.60 -20.70 -18.09
N GLN A 187 -1.15 -20.23 -19.21
CA GLN A 187 -0.72 -20.62 -20.55
C GLN A 187 0.15 -19.53 -21.19
N PRO A 188 1.43 -19.37 -20.79
CA PRO A 188 2.36 -18.61 -21.60
C PRO A 188 2.72 -19.48 -22.81
N ASP A 189 2.32 -19.03 -23.99
CA ASP A 189 2.78 -19.44 -25.34
C ASP A 189 3.50 -20.81 -25.44
N ALA A 190 2.79 -21.80 -26.01
CA ALA A 190 3.39 -22.93 -26.70
C ALA A 190 3.89 -22.52 -28.10
#